data_AF-A0AAV7XXU3-F1
#
_entry.id   AF-A0AAV7XXU3-F1
#
_cell.length_a   1.000
_cell.length_b   1.000
_cell.length_c   1.000
_cell.angle_alpha   90.00
_cell.angle_beta   90.00
_cell.angle_gamma   90.00
#
_symmetry.space_group_name_H-M   'P 1'
#
loop_
_entity.id
_entity.type
_entity.pdbx_description
1 polymer ?
#
loop_
_entity_poly.entity_id
_entity_poly.type
_entity_poly.pdbx_seq_one_letter_code
_entity_poly.pdbx_strand_id
1 'polypeptide(L)'
;MFDEMYANEGLYYNIDLDKIEGFEDLGPLGRTQRNANHVLVFMIQGMYEDFKFPVGYFPINGTCPKETLAQLIPHVIRQVSGVGAEVVASVSDQGPTNRGAITILRSRCPEGQYENVYRVDDQIIPHLWDIPHVFKSMRNNLLTSDLRDEDGNIAQWKHVIEFYKVDEGICKTSKLTYTHLCPLGKNKMRVDLAAQVPNESVASGMETFNVLSSGKYAAWIPTASTFRVLDRLFDSTNGPGRKDKPKKDRTHVTDGSYHEAHWREMIARMEKWVFIRKGTGERHVPPCLSGFIDNLRTLGRIWQTVKRKGFTELNLRKLNQDPLKNYFGAIRQTCGDGSDPTIPQLVSGMKNVLVQQVSAPGRNSNCVQDDGKFFSDLAELIETASYEPVAHTEEPALLRGADPRENSVRAIKSTKLTRQGPSLTCAKICSKVLALTNKCAVCKTTLTTDDLRFNIADDV
;
A
#
# COMPACT_ATOMS: atom_id res chain seq x y z
N MET A 1 -3.87 8.18 -4.45
CA MET A 1 -2.51 7.72 -4.07
C MET A 1 -1.77 7.21 -5.29
N PHE A 2 -0.44 7.28 -5.33
CA PHE A 2 0.37 6.78 -6.45
C PHE A 2 1.73 6.27 -6.00
N ASP A 3 2.20 5.18 -6.61
CA ASP A 3 3.47 4.52 -6.29
C ASP A 3 3.93 3.71 -7.52
N GLU A 4 5.20 3.30 -7.51
CA GLU A 4 5.82 2.53 -8.58
C GLU A 4 6.01 1.07 -8.14
N MET A 5 5.84 0.15 -9.09
CA MET A 5 6.19 -1.26 -8.91
C MET A 5 7.18 -1.68 -9.99
N TYR A 6 8.25 -2.38 -9.59
CA TYR A 6 9.18 -2.99 -10.53
C TYR A 6 8.48 -4.03 -11.42
N ALA A 7 8.88 -4.07 -12.68
CA ALA A 7 8.42 -5.01 -13.70
C ALA A 7 9.62 -5.50 -14.53
N ASN A 8 9.62 -6.76 -14.92
CA ASN A 8 10.69 -7.32 -15.76
C ASN A 8 10.65 -6.70 -17.16
N GLU A 9 11.83 -6.28 -17.64
CA GLU A 9 12.01 -5.78 -19.00
C GLU A 9 11.69 -6.86 -20.03
N GLY A 10 11.00 -6.48 -21.09
CA GLY A 10 10.76 -7.35 -22.23
C GLY A 10 9.75 -6.73 -23.20
N LEU A 11 9.92 -7.03 -24.49
CA LEU A 11 9.05 -6.57 -25.56
C LEU A 11 8.18 -7.71 -26.05
N TYR A 12 6.88 -7.47 -26.16
CA TYR A 12 5.89 -8.48 -26.50
C TYR A 12 4.92 -7.91 -27.53
N TYR A 13 4.70 -8.61 -28.64
CA TYR A 13 3.70 -8.16 -29.61
C TYR A 13 2.31 -8.59 -29.15
N ASN A 14 1.45 -7.62 -28.87
CA ASN A 14 0.04 -7.82 -28.55
C ASN A 14 -0.77 -7.74 -29.84
N ILE A 15 -1.24 -8.88 -30.31
CA ILE A 15 -1.96 -9.03 -31.58
C ILE A 15 -3.30 -8.29 -31.54
N ASP A 16 -4.02 -8.36 -30.41
CA ASP A 16 -5.35 -7.74 -30.27
C ASP A 16 -5.29 -6.21 -30.33
N LEU A 17 -4.19 -5.63 -29.82
CA LEU A 17 -3.95 -4.18 -29.83
C LEU A 17 -3.12 -3.71 -31.01
N ASP A 18 -2.64 -4.62 -31.86
CA ASP A 18 -1.60 -4.40 -32.88
C ASP A 18 -0.46 -3.50 -32.36
N LYS A 19 0.06 -3.84 -31.18
CA LYS A 19 1.02 -3.01 -30.44
C LYS A 19 2.09 -3.87 -29.80
N ILE A 20 3.35 -3.47 -29.97
CA ILE A 20 4.44 -4.00 -29.14
C ILE A 20 4.25 -3.43 -27.74
N GLU A 21 3.97 -4.24 -26.72
CA GLU A 21 3.98 -3.90 -25.30
C GLU A 21 5.40 -3.97 -24.73
N GLY A 22 5.66 -3.27 -23.64
CA GLY A 22 6.96 -3.29 -22.95
C GLY A 22 7.84 -2.05 -23.16
N PHE A 23 7.51 -1.13 -24.08
CA PHE A 23 8.10 0.21 -24.05
C PHE A 23 7.39 1.14 -23.06
N GLU A 24 8.13 2.13 -22.59
CA GLU A 24 7.63 3.24 -21.78
C GLU A 24 6.49 3.97 -22.50
N ASP A 25 5.40 4.15 -21.76
CA ASP A 25 4.15 4.74 -22.21
C ASP A 25 3.61 5.66 -21.10
N LEU A 26 3.75 6.96 -21.32
CA LEU A 26 3.38 8.01 -20.38
C LEU A 26 1.95 8.52 -20.66
N GLY A 27 1.13 7.73 -21.36
CA GLY A 27 -0.25 8.04 -21.69
C GLY A 27 -0.36 9.35 -22.48
N PRO A 28 -0.97 10.42 -21.91
CA PRO A 28 -1.13 11.70 -22.60
C PRO A 28 0.19 12.37 -23.02
N LEU A 29 1.31 11.99 -22.40
CA LEU A 29 2.63 12.53 -22.73
C LEU A 29 3.35 11.71 -23.82
N GLY A 30 2.69 10.67 -24.34
CA GLY A 30 3.19 9.85 -25.44
C GLY A 30 4.08 8.70 -25.01
N ARG A 31 4.64 8.04 -26.03
CA ARG A 31 5.41 6.80 -25.92
C ARG A 31 6.86 7.04 -26.31
N THR A 32 7.80 6.37 -25.65
CA THR A 32 9.22 6.41 -26.02
C THR A 32 9.72 5.04 -26.47
N GLN A 33 10.94 4.97 -27.00
CA GLN A 33 11.61 3.70 -27.38
C GLN A 33 12.35 3.05 -26.20
N ARG A 34 12.22 3.57 -24.97
CA ARG A 34 12.86 3.00 -23.79
C ARG A 34 12.07 1.79 -23.31
N ASN A 35 12.76 0.71 -22.94
CA ASN A 35 12.11 -0.46 -22.35
C ASN A 35 11.60 -0.12 -20.95
N ALA A 36 10.34 -0.37 -20.68
CA ALA A 36 9.78 -0.18 -19.35
C ALA A 36 10.26 -1.30 -18.41
N ASN A 37 10.65 -0.91 -17.20
CA ASN A 37 11.06 -1.82 -16.13
C ASN A 37 10.41 -1.49 -14.78
N HIS A 38 9.54 -0.50 -14.76
CA HIS A 38 8.63 -0.21 -13.66
C HIS A 38 7.27 0.18 -14.24
N VAL A 39 6.24 0.18 -13.39
CA VAL A 39 4.92 0.73 -13.70
C VAL A 39 4.52 1.67 -12.58
N LEU A 40 4.24 2.93 -12.93
CA LEU A 40 3.62 3.91 -12.06
C LEU A 40 2.11 3.69 -12.07
N VAL A 41 1.49 3.50 -10.91
CA VAL A 41 0.05 3.27 -10.78
C VAL A 41 -0.58 4.34 -9.92
N PHE A 42 -1.70 4.90 -10.39
CA PHE A 42 -2.57 5.78 -9.62
C PHE A 42 -3.81 5.01 -9.18
N MET A 43 -4.16 5.14 -7.90
CA MET A 43 -5.33 4.53 -7.30
C MET A 43 -6.12 5.57 -6.49
N ILE A 44 -7.44 5.54 -6.61
CA ILE A 44 -8.35 6.26 -5.72
C ILE A 44 -8.85 5.33 -4.62
N GLN A 45 -9.19 5.92 -3.48
CA GLN A 45 -9.80 5.23 -2.35
C GLN A 45 -10.91 6.13 -1.78
N GLY A 46 -12.04 5.53 -1.44
CA GLY A 46 -13.12 6.21 -0.74
C GLY A 46 -12.71 6.56 0.69
N MET A 47 -12.95 7.81 1.06
CA MET A 47 -12.69 8.31 2.42
C MET A 47 -13.77 7.84 3.41
N TYR A 48 -15.03 7.87 2.97
CA TYR A 48 -16.20 7.49 3.77
C TYR A 48 -16.92 6.25 3.22
N GLU A 49 -16.62 5.88 1.99
CA GLU A 49 -17.09 4.66 1.35
C GLU A 49 -15.94 3.65 1.28
N ASP A 50 -16.23 2.37 1.54
CA ASP A 50 -15.23 1.30 1.55
C ASP A 50 -14.89 0.79 0.14
N PHE A 51 -14.40 1.69 -0.72
CA PHE A 51 -13.94 1.32 -2.07
C PHE A 51 -12.50 1.76 -2.37
N LYS A 52 -11.87 1.08 -3.32
CA LYS A 52 -10.60 1.43 -3.95
C LYS A 52 -10.63 1.06 -5.44
N PHE A 53 -9.94 1.84 -6.27
CA PHE A 53 -9.93 1.57 -7.70
C PHE A 53 -8.65 2.13 -8.36
N PRO A 54 -7.86 1.32 -9.08
CA PRO A 54 -6.78 1.82 -9.92
C PRO A 54 -7.35 2.62 -11.09
N VAL A 55 -6.96 3.88 -11.22
CA VAL A 55 -7.50 4.81 -12.23
C VAL A 55 -6.54 5.07 -13.39
N GLY A 56 -5.28 4.66 -13.26
CA GLY A 56 -4.30 4.80 -14.33
C GLY A 56 -3.03 4.02 -14.03
N TYR A 57 -2.37 3.54 -15.08
CA TYR A 57 -1.07 2.90 -15.02
C TYR A 57 -0.20 3.37 -16.19
N PHE A 58 1.10 3.55 -15.92
CA PHE A 58 2.07 4.08 -16.87
C PHE A 58 3.34 3.24 -16.81
N PRO A 59 3.61 2.38 -17.81
CA PRO A 59 4.90 1.71 -17.97
C PRO A 59 6.01 2.75 -18.13
N ILE A 60 7.07 2.65 -17.33
CA ILE A 60 8.16 3.63 -17.25
C ILE A 60 9.53 2.95 -17.23
N ASN A 61 10.55 3.64 -17.75
CA ASN A 61 11.94 3.19 -17.62
C ASN A 61 12.59 3.88 -16.40
N GLY A 62 13.02 3.07 -15.44
CA GLY A 62 13.51 3.50 -14.14
C GLY A 62 12.40 4.11 -13.29
N THR A 63 12.76 5.14 -12.54
CA THR A 63 11.80 5.98 -11.81
C THR A 63 11.22 7.03 -12.74
N CYS A 64 9.92 7.32 -12.63
CA CYS A 64 9.26 8.35 -13.41
C CYS A 64 10.02 9.68 -13.22
N PRO A 65 10.36 10.46 -14.25
CA PRO A 65 11.01 11.75 -14.03
C PRO A 65 10.10 12.71 -13.26
N LYS A 66 10.66 13.54 -12.37
CA LYS A 66 9.87 14.44 -11.52
C LYS A 66 9.02 15.45 -12.31
N GLU A 67 9.50 15.91 -13.47
CA GLU A 67 8.79 16.80 -14.38
C GLU A 67 7.61 16.11 -15.06
N THR A 68 7.78 14.84 -15.43
CA THR A 68 6.73 13.98 -15.98
C THR A 68 5.66 13.70 -14.93
N LEU A 69 6.08 13.30 -13.73
CA LEU A 69 5.17 13.03 -12.62
C LEU A 69 4.37 14.28 -12.22
N ALA A 70 5.00 15.46 -12.22
CA ALA A 70 4.32 16.75 -11.98
C ALA A 70 3.30 17.12 -13.07
N GLN A 71 3.31 16.48 -14.24
CA GLN A 71 2.27 16.62 -15.27
C GLN A 71 1.18 15.55 -15.13
N LEU A 72 1.56 14.31 -14.82
CA LEU A 72 0.64 13.20 -14.66
C LEU A 72 -0.28 13.37 -13.44
N ILE A 73 0.21 13.89 -12.31
CA ILE A 73 -0.59 14.08 -11.10
C ILE A 73 -1.81 14.98 -11.36
N PRO A 74 -1.68 16.23 -11.88
CA PRO A 74 -2.83 17.06 -12.22
C PRO A 74 -3.72 16.44 -13.30
N HIS A 75 -3.13 15.75 -14.30
CA HIS A 75 -3.92 15.08 -15.34
C HIS A 75 -4.87 14.03 -14.76
N VAL A 76 -4.37 13.13 -13.93
CA VAL A 76 -5.18 12.08 -13.28
C VAL A 76 -6.24 12.71 -12.37
N ILE A 77 -5.89 13.75 -11.60
CA ILE A 77 -6.85 14.46 -10.75
C ILE A 77 -8.00 15.04 -11.59
N ARG A 78 -7.71 15.65 -12.74
CA ARG A 78 -8.75 16.16 -13.65
C ARG A 78 -9.65 15.07 -14.19
N GLN A 79 -9.10 13.91 -14.57
CA GLN A 79 -9.91 12.78 -15.05
C GLN A 79 -10.84 12.25 -13.95
N VAL A 80 -10.34 12.15 -12.72
CA VAL A 80 -11.14 11.73 -11.55
C VAL A 80 -12.24 12.76 -11.22
N SER A 81 -11.90 14.06 -11.24
CA SER A 81 -12.89 15.12 -11.03
C SER A 81 -13.92 15.19 -12.15
N GLY A 82 -13.53 14.90 -13.39
CA GLY A 82 -14.42 14.89 -14.57
C GLY A 82 -15.53 13.84 -14.51
N VAL A 83 -15.34 12.75 -13.76
CA VAL A 83 -16.38 11.74 -13.50
C VAL A 83 -17.23 12.03 -12.25
N GLY A 84 -17.05 13.20 -11.63
CA GLY A 84 -17.83 13.66 -10.49
C GLY A 84 -17.27 13.30 -9.11
N ALA A 85 -16.08 12.68 -9.04
CA ALA A 85 -15.44 12.36 -7.77
C ALA A 85 -14.60 13.54 -7.25
N GLU A 86 -14.72 13.86 -5.96
CA GLU A 86 -13.92 14.92 -5.37
C GLU A 86 -12.62 14.40 -4.74
N VAL A 87 -11.47 14.86 -5.24
CA VAL A 87 -10.16 14.49 -4.70
C VAL A 87 -9.84 15.33 -3.45
N VAL A 88 -9.98 14.74 -2.26
CA VAL A 88 -9.73 15.44 -0.98
C VAL A 88 -8.24 15.56 -0.64
N ALA A 89 -7.42 14.60 -1.07
CA ALA A 89 -5.98 14.59 -0.83
C ALA A 89 -5.26 13.66 -1.83
N SER A 90 -3.96 13.88 -2.01
CA SER A 90 -3.07 12.93 -2.68
C SER A 90 -2.05 12.34 -1.70
N VAL A 91 -1.56 11.13 -1.98
CA VAL A 91 -0.63 10.41 -1.10
C VAL A 91 0.44 9.70 -1.94
N SER A 92 1.71 9.89 -1.60
CA SER A 92 2.85 9.16 -2.18
C SER A 92 3.93 8.82 -1.16
N ASP A 93 4.89 7.98 -1.53
CA ASP A 93 6.07 7.78 -0.70
C ASP A 93 7.00 9.01 -0.74
N GLN A 94 8.00 9.04 0.15
CA GLN A 94 8.93 10.18 0.23
C GLN A 94 10.17 10.04 -0.67
N GLY A 95 10.07 9.25 -1.74
CA GLY A 95 11.13 9.05 -2.72
C GLY A 95 11.63 10.37 -3.32
N PRO A 96 12.91 10.46 -3.73
CA PRO A 96 13.49 11.70 -4.27
C PRO A 96 12.68 12.31 -5.43
N THR A 97 12.18 11.47 -6.34
CA THR A 97 11.35 11.91 -7.46
C THR A 97 10.00 12.45 -6.99
N ASN A 98 9.31 11.71 -6.11
CA ASN A 98 8.01 12.14 -5.57
C ASN A 98 8.15 13.49 -4.86
N ARG A 99 9.19 13.66 -4.04
CA ARG A 99 9.54 14.96 -3.46
C ARG A 99 9.77 16.04 -4.51
N GLY A 100 10.54 15.74 -5.56
CA GLY A 100 10.79 16.66 -6.66
C GLY A 100 9.51 17.11 -7.37
N ALA A 101 8.62 16.17 -7.71
CA ALA A 101 7.37 16.45 -8.42
C ALA A 101 6.42 17.30 -7.56
N ILE A 102 6.27 16.96 -6.28
CA ILE A 102 5.46 17.75 -5.34
C ILE A 102 6.05 19.12 -5.12
N THR A 103 7.38 19.27 -5.10
CA THR A 103 8.04 20.59 -5.00
C THR A 103 7.74 21.45 -6.23
N ILE A 104 7.77 20.87 -7.43
CA ILE A 104 7.38 21.56 -8.68
C ILE A 104 5.91 22.00 -8.65
N LEU A 105 5.02 21.16 -8.12
CA LEU A 105 3.60 21.49 -8.01
C LEU A 105 3.35 22.58 -6.96
N ARG A 106 4.02 22.50 -5.81
CA ARG A 106 3.94 23.48 -4.71
C ARG A 106 4.45 24.85 -5.13
N SER A 107 5.55 24.93 -5.89
CA SER A 107 6.12 26.22 -6.31
C SER A 107 5.20 27.02 -7.24
N ARG A 108 4.21 26.35 -7.86
CA ARG A 108 3.17 26.96 -8.71
C ARG A 108 1.93 27.40 -7.92
N CYS A 109 1.90 27.20 -6.61
CA CYS A 109 0.77 27.46 -5.73
C CYS A 109 1.20 28.37 -4.57
N PRO A 110 0.59 29.56 -4.38
CA PRO A 110 0.96 30.46 -3.28
C PRO A 110 0.91 29.79 -1.90
N GLU A 111 -0.12 29.00 -1.63
CA GLU A 111 -0.29 28.25 -0.38
C GLU A 111 0.79 27.16 -0.20
N GLY A 112 1.31 26.64 -1.31
CA GLY A 112 2.38 25.64 -1.34
C GLY A 112 3.71 26.11 -0.77
N GLN A 113 3.90 27.42 -0.58
CA GLN A 113 5.08 28.00 0.08
C GLN A 113 5.16 27.64 1.56
N TYR A 114 4.00 27.56 2.23
CA TYR A 114 3.92 27.36 3.69
C TYR A 114 3.39 25.97 4.04
N GLU A 115 2.61 25.37 3.16
CA GLU A 115 1.95 24.09 3.38
C GLU A 115 2.29 23.07 2.29
N ASN A 116 2.12 21.78 2.58
CA ASN A 116 2.32 20.72 1.60
C ASN A 116 1.09 20.54 0.70
N VAL A 117 0.74 21.61 -0.02
CA VAL A 117 -0.46 21.68 -0.87
C VAL A 117 -0.09 22.18 -2.26
N TYR A 118 -0.85 21.77 -3.27
CA TYR A 118 -0.73 22.31 -4.62
C TYR A 118 -2.11 22.53 -5.23
N ARG A 119 -2.18 23.29 -6.31
CA ARG A 119 -3.44 23.60 -6.98
C ARG A 119 -3.60 22.80 -8.27
N VAL A 120 -4.79 22.24 -8.49
CA VAL A 120 -5.23 21.68 -9.77
C VAL A 120 -6.49 22.43 -10.16
N ASP A 121 -6.37 23.25 -11.19
CA ASP A 121 -7.40 24.19 -11.63
C ASP A 121 -7.80 25.13 -10.47
N ASP A 122 -9.04 25.09 -9.97
CA ASP A 122 -9.49 25.90 -8.82
C ASP A 122 -9.43 25.16 -7.48
N GLN A 123 -9.00 23.89 -7.49
CA GLN A 123 -9.00 23.04 -6.30
C GLN A 123 -7.61 23.00 -5.64
N ILE A 124 -7.56 23.27 -4.33
CA ILE A 124 -6.35 23.04 -3.52
C ILE A 124 -6.34 21.58 -3.07
N ILE A 125 -5.27 20.87 -3.45
CA ILE A 125 -5.05 19.47 -3.13
C ILE A 125 -3.94 19.37 -2.07
N PRO A 126 -4.28 18.97 -0.83
CA PRO A 126 -3.31 18.60 0.19
C PRO A 126 -2.57 17.31 -0.19
N HIS A 127 -1.26 17.28 0.04
CA HIS A 127 -0.41 16.13 -0.23
C HIS A 127 0.14 15.53 1.06
N LEU A 128 -0.02 14.21 1.22
CA LEU A 128 0.56 13.45 2.32
C LEU A 128 1.69 12.56 1.83
N TRP A 129 2.78 12.54 2.60
CA TRP A 129 3.77 11.49 2.52
C TRP A 129 3.24 10.25 3.23
N ASP A 130 3.45 9.06 2.69
CA ASP A 130 2.93 7.81 3.24
C ASP A 130 3.42 7.58 4.68
N ILE A 131 2.57 7.87 5.66
CA ILE A 131 2.89 7.94 7.10
C ILE A 131 3.60 6.66 7.60
N PRO A 132 3.08 5.44 7.33
CA PRO A 132 3.81 4.18 7.55
C PRO A 132 5.27 4.18 7.05
N HIS A 133 5.51 4.67 5.83
CA HIS A 133 6.84 4.69 5.23
C HIS A 133 7.74 5.76 5.82
N VAL A 134 7.19 6.94 6.14
CA VAL A 134 7.92 8.00 6.84
C VAL A 134 8.34 7.50 8.23
N PHE A 135 7.46 6.80 8.97
CA PHE A 135 7.78 6.21 10.27
C PHE A 135 8.88 5.16 10.18
N LYS A 136 8.80 4.28 9.19
CA LYS A 136 9.85 3.31 8.87
C LYS A 136 11.19 4.00 8.58
N SER A 137 11.17 5.11 7.84
CA SER A 137 12.38 5.90 7.57
C SER A 137 12.97 6.48 8.85
N MET A 138 12.12 6.91 9.80
CA MET A 138 12.57 7.38 11.11
C MET A 138 13.29 6.28 11.90
N ARG A 139 12.72 5.06 11.95
CA ARG A 139 13.40 3.88 12.50
C ARG A 139 14.72 3.61 11.79
N ASN A 140 14.73 3.66 10.46
CA ASN A 140 15.94 3.40 9.67
C ASN A 140 17.05 4.41 9.95
N ASN A 141 16.72 5.68 10.23
CA ASN A 141 17.70 6.68 10.64
C ASN A 141 18.24 6.39 12.05
N LEU A 142 17.42 5.91 12.99
CA LEU A 142 17.88 5.48 14.32
C LEU A 142 18.90 4.32 14.27
N LEU A 143 18.85 3.46 13.23
CA LEU A 143 19.86 2.41 13.04
C LEU A 143 21.27 3.01 12.89
N THR A 144 21.39 4.10 12.13
CA THR A 144 22.68 4.70 11.74
C THR A 144 23.00 6.02 12.46
N SER A 145 22.09 6.53 13.26
CA SER A 145 22.19 7.83 13.92
C SER A 145 21.45 7.83 15.24
N ASP A 146 21.82 8.72 16.15
CA ASP A 146 21.11 8.95 17.39
C ASP A 146 20.16 10.14 17.22
N LEU A 147 18.98 10.09 17.83
CA LEU A 147 18.00 11.17 17.77
C LEU A 147 18.13 12.02 19.03
N ARG A 148 18.45 13.30 18.87
CA ARG A 148 18.39 14.30 19.93
C ARG A 148 17.04 15.01 19.87
N ASP A 149 16.31 14.99 20.98
CA ASP A 149 15.01 15.65 21.11
C ASP A 149 15.12 17.13 21.51
N GLU A 150 13.98 17.79 21.71
CA GLU A 150 13.86 19.19 22.07
C GLU A 150 14.46 19.57 23.43
N ASP A 151 14.52 18.61 24.36
CA ASP A 151 15.05 18.79 25.71
C ASP A 151 16.54 18.42 25.78
N GLY A 152 17.11 17.93 24.67
CA GLY A 152 18.48 17.48 24.59
C GLY A 152 18.70 16.04 25.03
N ASN A 153 17.62 15.27 25.28
CA ASN A 153 17.71 13.84 25.50
C ASN A 153 18.14 13.15 24.20
N ILE A 154 18.87 12.04 24.33
CA ILE A 154 19.40 11.31 23.19
C ILE A 154 18.83 9.89 23.18
N ALA A 155 18.04 9.58 22.16
CA ALA A 155 17.57 8.24 21.88
C ALA A 155 18.60 7.49 21.03
N GLN A 156 19.06 6.33 21.54
CA GLN A 156 20.15 5.57 20.92
C GLN A 156 19.73 4.13 20.65
N TRP A 157 20.07 3.62 19.45
CA TRP A 157 19.78 2.22 19.08
C TRP A 157 20.48 1.20 19.98
N LYS A 158 21.62 1.56 20.57
CA LYS A 158 22.36 0.67 21.48
C LYS A 158 21.49 0.25 22.67
N HIS A 159 20.65 1.16 23.19
CA HIS A 159 19.76 0.86 24.31
C HIS A 159 18.69 -0.17 23.93
N VAL A 160 18.25 -0.20 22.67
CA VAL A 160 17.32 -1.22 22.16
C VAL A 160 17.98 -2.61 22.15
N ILE A 161 19.24 -2.68 21.72
CA ILE A 161 20.03 -3.92 21.71
C ILE A 161 20.28 -4.41 23.13
N GLU A 162 20.66 -3.52 24.04
CA GLU A 162 20.89 -3.84 25.45
C GLU A 162 19.60 -4.29 26.15
N PHE A 163 18.49 -3.57 25.94
CA PHE A 163 17.18 -3.95 26.45
C PHE A 163 16.76 -5.33 25.94
N TYR A 164 16.89 -5.60 24.64
CA TYR A 164 16.56 -6.92 24.07
C TYR A 164 17.30 -8.07 24.76
N LYS A 165 18.61 -7.90 25.02
CA LYS A 165 19.42 -8.94 25.69
C LYS A 165 18.92 -9.24 27.10
N VAL A 166 18.49 -8.21 27.84
CA VAL A 166 17.95 -8.37 29.20
C VAL A 166 16.54 -8.95 29.16
N ASP A 167 15.70 -8.46 28.24
CA ASP A 167 14.32 -8.91 28.08
C ASP A 167 14.22 -10.39 27.69
N GLU A 168 15.05 -10.83 26.74
CA GLU A 168 15.13 -12.22 26.28
C GLU A 168 15.59 -13.19 27.37
N GLY A 169 16.47 -12.73 28.28
CA GLY A 169 17.01 -13.56 29.37
C GLY A 169 16.12 -13.73 30.59
N ILE A 170 15.06 -12.91 30.74
CA ILE A 170 14.26 -12.87 31.98
C ILE A 170 12.79 -13.26 31.76
N CYS A 171 12.04 -12.50 30.94
CA CYS A 171 10.57 -12.67 30.86
C CYS A 171 9.97 -12.39 29.46
N LYS A 172 10.78 -11.97 28.48
CA LYS A 172 10.36 -11.56 27.13
C LYS A 172 9.05 -10.76 27.13
N THR A 173 9.13 -9.54 27.63
CA THR A 173 8.04 -8.57 27.72
C THR A 173 7.77 -7.85 26.41
N SER A 174 8.74 -7.85 25.49
CA SER A 174 8.61 -7.18 24.19
C SER A 174 8.41 -8.16 23.02
N LYS A 175 7.91 -7.63 21.90
CA LYS A 175 7.82 -8.37 20.62
C LYS A 175 9.13 -8.35 19.84
N LEU A 176 10.18 -7.76 20.42
CA LEU A 176 11.46 -7.64 19.74
C LEU A 176 12.04 -9.02 19.45
N THR A 177 12.70 -9.10 18.30
CA THR A 177 13.44 -10.26 17.82
C THR A 177 14.73 -9.78 17.20
N TYR A 178 15.67 -10.68 16.95
CA TYR A 178 16.89 -10.34 16.23
C TYR A 178 16.63 -9.61 14.88
N THR A 179 15.56 -9.96 14.17
CA THR A 179 15.16 -9.29 12.91
C THR A 179 14.78 -7.82 13.10
N HIS A 180 14.28 -7.43 14.28
CA HIS A 180 14.01 -6.02 14.60
C HIS A 180 15.33 -5.23 14.77
N LEU A 181 16.32 -5.85 15.42
CA LEU A 181 17.61 -5.22 15.74
C LEU A 181 18.52 -5.09 14.52
N CYS A 182 18.54 -6.14 13.69
CA CYS A 182 19.39 -6.26 12.50
C CYS A 182 18.54 -6.50 11.24
N PRO A 183 17.74 -5.51 10.79
CA PRO A 183 16.87 -5.68 9.64
C PRO A 183 17.70 -5.65 8.33
N LEU A 184 17.86 -6.81 7.68
CA LEU A 184 18.53 -6.95 6.38
C LEU A 184 17.53 -7.04 5.21
N GLY A 185 17.92 -6.51 4.04
CA GLY A 185 17.14 -6.58 2.79
C GLY A 185 15.68 -6.16 2.98
N LYS A 186 14.75 -7.04 2.61
CA LYS A 186 13.30 -6.81 2.72
C LYS A 186 12.81 -6.49 4.14
N ASN A 187 13.51 -6.94 5.20
CA ASN A 187 13.13 -6.64 6.58
C ASN A 187 13.34 -5.15 6.95
N LYS A 188 14.25 -4.45 6.26
CA LYS A 188 14.40 -3.00 6.40
C LYS A 188 13.21 -2.23 5.84
N MET A 189 12.47 -2.86 4.92
CA MET A 189 11.29 -2.30 4.25
C MET A 189 9.97 -2.58 4.99
N ARG A 190 9.98 -3.47 5.99
CA ARG A 190 8.82 -3.86 6.80
C ARG A 190 8.42 -2.78 7.82
N VAL A 191 7.22 -2.23 7.65
CA VAL A 191 6.65 -1.22 8.56
C VAL A 191 6.28 -1.84 9.90
N ASP A 192 5.77 -3.05 9.92
CA ASP A 192 5.38 -3.74 11.15
C ASP A 192 6.58 -3.96 12.09
N LEU A 193 7.72 -4.37 11.55
CA LEU A 193 8.98 -4.43 12.31
C LEU A 193 9.44 -3.04 12.78
N ALA A 194 9.25 -2.00 11.97
CA ALA A 194 9.64 -0.65 12.34
C ALA A 194 8.77 -0.09 13.48
N ALA A 195 7.46 -0.30 13.43
CA ALA A 195 6.50 0.13 14.45
C ALA A 195 6.61 -0.64 15.78
N GLN A 196 7.14 -1.87 15.74
CA GLN A 196 7.33 -2.69 16.94
C GLN A 196 8.58 -2.32 17.76
N VAL A 197 9.39 -1.35 17.31
CA VAL A 197 10.59 -0.92 18.05
C VAL A 197 10.31 0.26 18.98
N PRO A 198 9.93 1.45 18.49
CA PRO A 198 9.56 2.57 19.35
C PRO A 198 8.08 2.49 19.74
N ASN A 199 7.74 1.54 20.63
CA ASN A 199 6.39 1.39 21.16
C ASN A 199 6.33 1.47 22.70
N GLU A 200 5.13 1.64 23.23
CA GLU A 200 4.88 1.74 24.67
C GLU A 200 5.42 0.54 25.46
N SER A 201 5.30 -0.69 24.95
CA SER A 201 5.76 -1.89 25.67
C SER A 201 7.28 -1.93 25.83
N VAL A 202 8.03 -1.52 24.80
CA VAL A 202 9.50 -1.41 24.86
C VAL A 202 9.92 -0.30 25.82
N ALA A 203 9.27 0.86 25.76
CA ALA A 203 9.54 1.98 26.67
C ALA A 203 9.27 1.60 28.14
N SER A 204 8.08 1.04 28.42
CA SER A 204 7.70 0.54 29.74
C SER A 204 8.65 -0.54 30.25
N GLY A 205 9.11 -1.44 29.38
CA GLY A 205 10.10 -2.45 29.73
C GLY A 205 11.44 -1.85 30.16
N MET A 206 11.96 -0.89 29.40
CA MET A 206 13.20 -0.17 29.74
C MET A 206 13.11 0.52 31.10
N GLU A 207 11.99 1.21 31.38
CA GLU A 207 11.73 1.88 32.66
C GLU A 207 11.61 0.89 33.82
N THR A 208 10.87 -0.20 33.61
CA THR A 208 10.68 -1.25 34.62
C THR A 208 12.01 -1.87 35.02
N PHE A 209 12.86 -2.23 34.05
CA PHE A 209 14.18 -2.76 34.34
C PHE A 209 15.07 -1.75 35.06
N ASN A 210 15.00 -0.47 34.71
CA ASN A 210 15.74 0.56 35.44
C ASN A 210 15.32 0.63 36.92
N VAL A 211 14.02 0.58 37.21
CA VAL A 211 13.50 0.59 38.59
C VAL A 211 13.92 -0.68 39.34
N LEU A 212 13.67 -1.87 38.78
CA LEU A 212 13.97 -3.15 39.44
C LEU A 212 15.48 -3.38 39.67
N SER A 213 16.32 -2.77 38.84
CA SER A 213 17.78 -2.84 38.96
C SER A 213 18.39 -1.70 39.78
N SER A 214 17.57 -0.94 40.53
CA SER A 214 18.03 0.19 41.36
C SER A 214 18.83 1.23 40.57
N GLY A 215 18.39 1.56 39.35
CA GLY A 215 18.98 2.63 38.54
C GLY A 215 20.10 2.20 37.59
N LYS A 216 20.44 0.90 37.51
CA LYS A 216 21.53 0.39 36.65
C LYS A 216 21.35 0.79 35.18
N TYR A 217 20.11 0.93 34.72
CA TYR A 217 19.77 1.20 33.33
C TYR A 217 19.28 2.64 33.09
N ALA A 218 19.72 3.60 33.91
CA ALA A 218 19.26 4.99 33.83
C ALA A 218 19.51 5.63 32.44
N ALA A 219 20.55 5.19 31.73
CA ALA A 219 20.86 5.63 30.37
C ALA A 219 19.77 5.30 29.34
N TRP A 220 18.90 4.32 29.60
CA TRP A 220 17.81 3.94 28.69
C TRP A 220 16.63 4.90 28.75
N ILE A 221 16.45 5.63 29.86
CA ILE A 221 15.28 6.46 30.13
C ILE A 221 15.04 7.54 29.06
N PRO A 222 16.06 8.28 28.58
CA PRO A 222 15.95 9.13 27.39
C PRO A 222 15.32 8.43 26.19
N THR A 223 15.78 7.21 25.88
CA THR A 223 15.27 6.44 24.73
C THR A 223 13.85 5.96 24.95
N ALA A 224 13.52 5.50 26.16
CA ALA A 224 12.16 5.10 26.53
C ALA A 224 11.17 6.28 26.38
N SER A 225 11.53 7.45 26.88
CA SER A 225 10.74 8.68 26.73
C SER A 225 10.48 9.02 25.27
N THR A 226 11.54 9.08 24.45
CA THR A 226 11.39 9.33 23.00
C THR A 226 10.54 8.26 22.31
N PHE A 227 10.68 6.97 22.67
CA PHE A 227 9.91 5.89 22.06
C PHE A 227 8.42 5.99 22.36
N ARG A 228 8.04 6.38 23.58
CA ARG A 228 6.65 6.65 23.94
C ARG A 228 6.06 7.80 23.12
N VAL A 229 6.85 8.86 22.91
CA VAL A 229 6.45 9.99 22.07
C VAL A 229 6.22 9.55 20.62
N LEU A 230 7.11 8.72 20.07
CA LEU A 230 6.98 8.18 18.71
C LEU A 230 5.79 7.22 18.55
N ASP A 231 5.52 6.37 19.55
CA ASP A 231 4.35 5.46 19.53
C ASP A 231 3.05 6.25 19.48
N ARG A 232 2.93 7.27 20.35
CA ARG A 232 1.76 8.14 20.40
C ARG A 232 1.59 8.96 19.12
N LEU A 233 2.68 9.49 18.57
CA LEU A 233 2.69 10.16 17.27
C LEU A 233 2.14 9.25 16.17
N PHE A 234 2.64 8.02 16.08
CA PHE A 234 2.21 7.07 15.04
C PHE A 234 0.75 6.64 15.22
N ASP A 235 0.32 6.37 16.45
CA ASP A 235 -1.07 6.02 16.73
C ASP A 235 -2.03 7.18 16.40
N SER A 236 -1.63 8.43 16.68
CA SER A 236 -2.43 9.63 16.36
C SER A 236 -2.56 9.93 14.86
N THR A 237 -1.82 9.23 13.99
CA THR A 237 -1.76 9.50 12.54
C THR A 237 -2.24 8.34 11.67
N ASN A 238 -2.63 7.20 12.26
CA ASN A 238 -2.96 6.00 11.51
C ASN A 238 -4.42 5.53 11.63
N GLY A 239 -5.22 6.08 12.56
CA GLY A 239 -6.64 5.75 12.74
C GLY A 239 -6.91 4.25 13.06
N PRO A 240 -8.12 3.90 13.53
CA PRO A 240 -8.45 2.52 13.90
C PRO A 240 -8.72 1.68 12.64
N GLY A 241 -8.27 0.41 12.65
CA GLY A 241 -8.66 -0.61 11.67
C GLY A 241 -9.77 -1.52 12.21
N ARG A 242 -10.54 -2.15 11.32
CA ARG A 242 -11.71 -2.98 11.70
C ARG A 242 -11.41 -4.13 12.67
N LYS A 243 -10.19 -4.69 12.62
CA LYS A 243 -9.73 -5.81 13.47
C LYS A 243 -8.69 -5.38 14.50
N ASP A 244 -8.39 -4.08 14.60
CA ASP A 244 -7.41 -3.59 15.56
C ASP A 244 -7.98 -3.73 16.98
N LYS A 245 -7.12 -4.09 17.94
CA LYS A 245 -7.47 -3.94 19.34
C LYS A 245 -7.66 -2.45 19.64
N PRO A 246 -8.69 -2.04 20.40
CA PRO A 246 -8.87 -0.65 20.79
C PRO A 246 -7.60 -0.10 21.44
N LYS A 247 -7.18 1.07 20.98
CA LYS A 247 -6.07 1.82 21.54
C LYS A 247 -6.55 3.22 21.89
N LYS A 248 -5.96 3.81 22.93
CA LYS A 248 -6.32 5.14 23.44
C LYS A 248 -6.11 6.24 22.39
N ASP A 249 -4.95 6.28 21.76
CA ASP A 249 -4.54 7.35 20.86
C ASP A 249 -4.89 7.05 19.39
N ARG A 250 -5.08 5.77 19.01
CA ARG A 250 -5.43 5.38 17.64
C ARG A 250 -6.94 5.37 17.42
N THR A 251 -7.53 6.55 17.28
CA THR A 251 -8.97 6.76 17.15
C THR A 251 -9.31 7.62 15.93
N HIS A 252 -10.60 7.76 15.62
CA HIS A 252 -11.05 8.70 14.60
C HIS A 252 -10.79 10.14 15.05
N VAL A 253 -10.48 11.02 14.11
CA VAL A 253 -10.41 12.45 14.38
C VAL A 253 -11.83 12.98 14.41
N THR A 254 -12.25 13.58 15.51
CA THR A 254 -13.57 14.21 15.68
C THR A 254 -13.40 15.62 16.23
N ASP A 255 -14.48 16.40 16.24
CA ASP A 255 -14.47 17.70 16.90
C ASP A 255 -14.16 17.53 18.40
N GLY A 256 -13.24 18.35 18.92
CA GLY A 256 -12.76 18.26 20.29
C GLY A 256 -11.88 17.04 20.62
N SER A 257 -11.54 16.19 19.64
CA SER A 257 -10.57 15.11 19.87
C SER A 257 -9.16 15.66 20.13
N TYR A 258 -8.32 14.88 20.80
CA TYR A 258 -6.98 15.33 21.22
C TYR A 258 -6.01 15.58 20.04
N HIS A 259 -6.34 15.09 18.83
CA HIS A 259 -5.45 15.04 17.67
C HIS A 259 -4.85 16.41 17.30
N GLU A 260 -5.67 17.45 17.09
CA GLU A 260 -5.16 18.76 16.62
C GLU A 260 -4.22 19.41 17.66
N ALA A 261 -4.54 19.27 18.95
CA ALA A 261 -3.68 19.77 20.03
C ALA A 261 -2.36 18.99 20.06
N HIS A 262 -2.43 17.66 19.98
CA HIS A 262 -1.25 16.80 19.97
C HIS A 262 -0.37 17.02 18.72
N TRP A 263 -0.96 17.21 17.54
CA TRP A 263 -0.20 17.49 16.32
C TRP A 263 0.51 18.84 16.40
N ARG A 264 -0.13 19.87 16.95
CA ARG A 264 0.53 21.18 17.17
C ARG A 264 1.70 21.08 18.14
N GLU A 265 1.53 20.33 19.22
CA GLU A 265 2.60 20.01 20.18
C GLU A 265 3.75 19.27 19.47
N MET A 266 3.44 18.21 18.73
CA MET A 266 4.43 17.39 18.03
C MET A 266 5.19 18.16 16.95
N ILE A 267 4.53 19.05 16.21
CA ILE A 267 5.20 19.93 15.24
C ILE A 267 6.27 20.77 15.96
N ALA A 268 5.91 21.43 17.06
CA ALA A 268 6.83 22.31 17.80
C ALA A 268 8.03 21.54 18.41
N ARG A 269 7.82 20.28 18.78
CA ARG A 269 8.89 19.38 19.27
C ARG A 269 9.80 18.95 18.12
N MET A 270 9.21 18.39 17.06
CA MET A 270 9.93 17.83 15.91
C MET A 270 10.74 18.86 15.13
N GLU A 271 10.34 20.14 15.13
CA GLU A 271 11.13 21.24 14.55
C GLU A 271 12.50 21.42 15.23
N LYS A 272 12.64 20.97 16.48
CA LYS A 272 13.89 21.04 17.24
C LYS A 272 14.70 19.73 17.23
N TRP A 273 14.13 18.66 16.66
CA TRP A 273 14.77 17.34 16.62
C TRP A 273 15.92 17.31 15.62
N VAL A 274 17.02 16.65 16.01
CA VAL A 274 18.21 16.53 15.15
C VAL A 274 18.75 15.11 15.25
N PHE A 275 19.14 14.54 14.10
CA PHE A 275 19.84 13.26 14.06
C PHE A 275 21.36 13.47 14.06
N ILE A 276 22.07 12.64 14.80
CA ILE A 276 23.53 12.69 14.96
C ILE A 276 24.11 11.39 14.39
N ARG A 277 24.91 11.49 13.32
CA ARG A 277 25.48 10.30 12.66
C ARG A 277 26.44 9.55 13.58
N LYS A 278 26.27 8.23 13.66
CA LYS A 278 27.19 7.36 14.40
C LYS A 278 28.56 7.35 13.69
N GLY A 279 29.64 7.42 14.45
CA GLY A 279 31.00 7.49 13.93
C GLY A 279 31.50 8.90 13.66
N THR A 280 30.75 9.73 12.91
CA THR A 280 31.20 11.10 12.57
C THR A 280 30.74 12.17 13.56
N GLY A 281 29.62 11.96 14.27
CA GLY A 281 29.01 12.99 15.12
C GLY A 281 28.32 14.12 14.36
N GLU A 282 28.21 14.01 13.04
CA GLU A 282 27.61 15.04 12.18
C GLU A 282 26.10 15.16 12.45
N ARG A 283 25.64 16.41 12.66
CA ARG A 283 24.23 16.75 12.84
C ARG A 283 23.54 16.89 11.49
N HIS A 284 22.37 16.28 11.34
CA HIS A 284 21.56 16.41 10.13
C HIS A 284 20.06 16.26 10.44
N VAL A 285 19.22 16.73 9.52
CA VAL A 285 17.77 16.57 9.57
C VAL A 285 17.36 15.67 8.39
N PRO A 286 16.97 14.41 8.62
CA PRO A 286 16.57 13.51 7.56
C PRO A 286 15.21 13.94 6.98
N PRO A 287 14.94 13.65 5.68
CA PRO A 287 13.67 14.00 5.04
C PRO A 287 12.43 13.50 5.79
N CYS A 288 12.52 12.38 6.51
CA CYS A 288 11.39 11.84 7.24
C CYS A 288 10.87 12.78 8.34
N LEU A 289 11.73 13.63 8.92
CA LEU A 289 11.33 14.58 9.95
C LEU A 289 10.46 15.69 9.35
N SER A 290 10.93 16.34 8.29
CA SER A 290 10.12 17.34 7.58
C SER A 290 8.87 16.73 6.96
N GLY A 291 8.95 15.50 6.46
CA GLY A 291 7.80 14.76 5.95
C GLY A 291 6.71 14.51 6.99
N PHE A 292 7.09 14.18 8.23
CA PHE A 292 6.11 14.06 9.31
C PHE A 292 5.49 15.40 9.69
N ILE A 293 6.29 16.46 9.79
CA ILE A 293 5.78 17.81 10.09
C ILE A 293 4.78 18.26 9.01
N ASP A 294 5.13 18.05 7.73
CA ASP A 294 4.23 18.28 6.59
C ASP A 294 2.92 17.49 6.74
N ASN A 295 3.01 16.20 7.09
CA ASN A 295 1.84 15.36 7.30
C ASN A 295 0.96 15.88 8.43
N LEU A 296 1.51 16.24 9.59
CA LEU A 296 0.74 16.74 10.73
C LEU A 296 -0.04 18.01 10.38
N ARG A 297 0.60 18.95 9.67
CA ARG A 297 -0.07 20.18 9.17
C ARG A 297 -1.16 19.84 8.16
N THR A 298 -0.86 18.95 7.22
CA THR A 298 -1.76 18.55 6.14
C THR A 298 -2.98 17.79 6.67
N LEU A 299 -2.80 16.92 7.67
CA LEU A 299 -3.90 16.21 8.34
C LEU A 299 -4.86 17.19 9.03
N GLY A 300 -4.33 18.22 9.71
CA GLY A 300 -5.14 19.30 10.26
C GLY A 300 -5.97 20.00 9.18
N ARG A 301 -5.36 20.34 8.04
CA ARG A 301 -6.07 20.95 6.90
C ARG A 301 -7.15 20.04 6.30
N ILE A 302 -6.85 18.75 6.14
CA ILE A 302 -7.82 17.76 5.63
C ILE A 302 -9.01 17.67 6.58
N TRP A 303 -8.76 17.58 7.90
CA TRP A 303 -9.81 17.57 8.92
C TRP A 303 -10.72 18.81 8.81
N GLN A 304 -10.14 20.01 8.73
CA GLN A 304 -10.93 21.24 8.58
C GLN A 304 -11.70 21.29 7.25
N THR A 305 -11.21 20.64 6.20
CA THR A 305 -11.91 20.54 4.91
C THR A 305 -13.10 19.58 4.99
N VAL A 306 -12.92 18.39 5.55
CA VAL A 306 -14.02 17.41 5.66
C VAL A 306 -15.06 17.86 6.69
N LYS A 307 -14.65 18.50 7.79
CA LYS A 307 -15.55 19.08 8.79
C LYS A 307 -16.49 20.12 8.18
N ARG A 308 -15.95 21.03 7.35
CA ARG A 308 -16.76 22.04 6.63
C ARG A 308 -17.75 21.43 5.64
N LYS A 309 -17.51 20.20 5.18
CA LYS A 309 -18.43 19.44 4.32
C LYS A 309 -19.49 18.67 5.10
N GLY A 310 -19.51 18.77 6.43
CA GLY A 310 -20.51 18.15 7.30
C GLY A 310 -20.15 16.77 7.83
N PHE A 311 -18.93 16.27 7.57
CA PHE A 311 -18.46 15.02 8.17
C PHE A 311 -18.07 15.22 9.64
N THR A 312 -18.50 14.30 10.50
CA THR A 312 -18.32 14.38 11.96
C THR A 312 -17.07 13.68 12.47
N GLU A 313 -16.49 12.81 11.66
CA GLU A 313 -15.29 12.04 11.99
C GLU A 313 -14.41 11.83 10.75
N LEU A 314 -13.12 11.55 10.96
CA LEU A 314 -12.17 11.23 9.90
C LEU A 314 -11.28 10.05 10.32
N ASN A 315 -11.32 8.96 9.54
CA ASN A 315 -10.43 7.83 9.73
C ASN A 315 -9.12 8.03 8.94
N LEU A 316 -8.04 8.29 9.67
CA LEU A 316 -6.71 8.49 9.08
C LEU A 316 -6.13 7.24 8.42
N ARG A 317 -6.68 6.05 8.69
CA ARG A 317 -6.29 4.81 8.01
C ARG A 317 -6.56 4.87 6.50
N LYS A 318 -7.46 5.75 6.05
CA LYS A 318 -7.78 5.99 4.64
C LYS A 318 -6.78 6.92 3.93
N LEU A 319 -5.79 7.44 4.65
CA LEU A 319 -4.82 8.44 4.17
C LEU A 319 -3.38 7.92 4.14
N ASN A 320 -3.19 6.68 3.66
CA ASN A 320 -1.89 6.06 3.44
C ASN A 320 -1.88 5.25 2.12
N GLN A 321 -0.76 4.63 1.78
CA GLN A 321 -0.62 3.86 0.53
C GLN A 321 -0.79 2.35 0.68
N ASP A 322 -1.19 1.84 1.85
CA ASP A 322 -1.35 0.40 2.07
C ASP A 322 -2.30 -0.25 1.05
N PRO A 323 -3.44 0.35 0.64
CA PRO A 323 -4.32 -0.23 -0.37
C PRO A 323 -3.64 -0.43 -1.73
N LEU A 324 -2.82 0.53 -2.17
CA LEU A 324 -2.08 0.44 -3.43
C LEU A 324 -0.96 -0.61 -3.36
N LYS A 325 -0.25 -0.70 -2.23
CA LYS A 325 0.80 -1.71 -2.03
C LYS A 325 0.20 -3.11 -1.89
N ASN A 326 -0.97 -3.24 -1.26
CA ASN A 326 -1.74 -4.49 -1.24
C ASN A 326 -2.17 -4.89 -2.66
N TYR A 327 -2.57 -3.93 -3.49
CA TYR A 327 -2.87 -4.18 -4.90
C TYR A 327 -1.67 -4.72 -5.67
N PHE A 328 -0.49 -4.12 -5.50
CA PHE A 328 0.77 -4.66 -6.06
C PHE A 328 1.06 -6.08 -5.58
N GLY A 329 0.87 -6.36 -4.29
CA GLY A 329 1.01 -7.71 -3.75
C GLY A 329 0.05 -8.73 -4.36
N ALA A 330 -1.19 -8.32 -4.65
CA ALA A 330 -2.19 -9.17 -5.31
C ALA A 330 -1.82 -9.44 -6.79
N ILE A 331 -1.35 -8.44 -7.52
CA ILE A 331 -0.88 -8.59 -8.91
C ILE A 331 0.28 -9.59 -8.98
N ARG A 332 1.29 -9.44 -8.12
CA ARG A 332 2.45 -10.35 -8.08
C ARG A 332 2.02 -11.81 -7.87
N GLN A 333 1.02 -12.05 -7.02
CA GLN A 333 0.49 -13.41 -6.80
C GLN A 333 -0.33 -13.96 -7.97
N THR A 334 -0.98 -13.12 -8.77
CA THR A 334 -1.64 -13.59 -10.00
C THR A 334 -0.63 -14.05 -11.06
N CYS A 335 0.63 -13.65 -10.95
CA CYS A 335 1.68 -13.95 -11.94
C CYS A 335 2.57 -15.15 -11.56
N GLY A 336 2.21 -15.93 -10.53
CA GLY A 336 2.97 -17.12 -10.09
C GLY A 336 3.70 -16.91 -8.77
N ASP A 337 4.92 -17.46 -8.65
CA ASP A 337 5.68 -17.60 -7.39
C ASP A 337 6.30 -16.29 -6.86
N GLY A 338 5.55 -15.18 -6.93
CA GLY A 338 6.00 -13.87 -6.45
C GLY A 338 7.15 -13.25 -7.25
N SER A 339 7.41 -13.73 -8.47
CA SER A 339 8.34 -13.13 -9.41
C SER A 339 7.86 -11.75 -9.86
N ASP A 340 8.80 -10.91 -10.27
CA ASP A 340 8.48 -9.62 -10.84
C ASP A 340 7.82 -9.80 -12.23
N PRO A 341 6.61 -9.27 -12.47
CA PRO A 341 5.88 -9.53 -13.70
C PRO A 341 6.47 -8.71 -14.87
N THR A 342 6.37 -9.22 -16.09
CA THR A 342 6.57 -8.40 -17.30
C THR A 342 5.39 -7.44 -17.48
N ILE A 343 5.51 -6.41 -18.33
CA ILE A 343 4.40 -5.46 -18.56
C ILE A 343 3.09 -6.17 -18.97
N PRO A 344 3.07 -7.12 -19.93
CA PRO A 344 1.82 -7.83 -20.27
C PRO A 344 1.28 -8.69 -19.13
N GLN A 345 2.15 -9.35 -18.36
CA GLN A 345 1.74 -10.12 -17.18
C GLN A 345 1.14 -9.22 -16.11
N LEU A 346 1.72 -8.04 -15.89
CA LEU A 346 1.24 -7.05 -14.96
C LEU A 346 -0.15 -6.53 -15.38
N VAL A 347 -0.34 -6.17 -16.65
CA VAL A 347 -1.64 -5.76 -17.19
C VAL A 347 -2.67 -6.88 -17.03
N SER A 348 -2.30 -8.13 -17.30
CA SER A 348 -3.17 -9.29 -17.10
C SER A 348 -3.52 -9.51 -15.63
N GLY A 349 -2.54 -9.35 -14.73
CA GLY A 349 -2.74 -9.44 -13.30
C GLY A 349 -3.64 -8.32 -12.76
N MET A 350 -3.46 -7.08 -13.23
CA MET A 350 -4.35 -5.97 -12.93
C MET A 350 -5.79 -6.28 -13.34
N LYS A 351 -6.01 -6.76 -14.57
CA LYS A 351 -7.34 -7.18 -15.07
C LYS A 351 -7.93 -8.28 -14.18
N ASN A 352 -7.15 -9.30 -13.81
CA ASN A 352 -7.62 -10.39 -12.96
C ASN A 352 -8.00 -9.92 -11.55
N VAL A 353 -7.19 -9.04 -10.95
CA VAL A 353 -7.48 -8.50 -9.61
C VAL A 353 -8.72 -7.61 -9.63
N LEU A 354 -8.88 -6.78 -10.67
CA LEU A 354 -10.05 -5.92 -10.86
C LEU A 354 -11.33 -6.73 -11.10
N VAL A 355 -11.28 -7.69 -12.02
CA VAL A 355 -12.47 -8.42 -12.48
C VAL A 355 -12.83 -9.52 -11.49
N GLN A 356 -11.88 -10.37 -11.11
CA GLN A 356 -12.23 -11.61 -10.41
C GLN A 356 -12.07 -11.52 -8.88
N GLN A 357 -11.28 -10.57 -8.36
CA GLN A 357 -10.92 -10.49 -6.94
C GLN A 357 -10.45 -11.82 -6.29
N VAL A 358 -9.96 -12.80 -7.08
CA VAL A 358 -9.63 -14.14 -6.58
C VAL A 358 -8.35 -14.13 -5.72
N SER A 359 -7.50 -13.12 -5.88
CA SER A 359 -6.19 -13.00 -5.21
C SER A 359 -6.23 -12.06 -4.01
N ALA A 360 -5.45 -12.38 -2.97
CA ALA A 360 -5.16 -11.47 -1.84
C ALA A 360 -3.65 -11.25 -1.73
N PRO A 361 -3.18 -10.20 -1.03
CA PRO A 361 -1.78 -10.07 -0.65
C PRO A 361 -1.27 -11.30 0.15
N GLY A 362 0.01 -11.64 -0.01
CA GLY A 362 0.59 -12.83 0.61
C GLY A 362 0.69 -12.68 2.14
N ARG A 363 0.83 -13.78 2.87
CA ARG A 363 0.90 -13.79 4.35
C ARG A 363 2.05 -12.94 4.93
N ASN A 364 3.10 -12.69 4.14
CA ASN A 364 4.27 -11.89 4.51
C ASN A 364 4.28 -10.49 3.85
N SER A 365 3.10 -9.95 3.47
CA SER A 365 2.99 -8.58 2.95
C SER A 365 3.52 -7.55 3.95
N ASN A 366 4.16 -6.50 3.45
CA ASN A 366 4.69 -5.40 4.27
C ASN A 366 3.62 -4.39 4.70
N CYS A 367 2.40 -4.51 4.16
CA CYS A 367 1.29 -3.60 4.37
C CYS A 367 0.19 -4.23 5.20
N VAL A 368 -0.51 -3.40 5.97
CA VAL A 368 -1.67 -3.86 6.75
C VAL A 368 -2.81 -4.16 5.79
N GLN A 369 -3.64 -5.16 6.12
CA GLN A 369 -4.87 -5.41 5.37
C GLN A 369 -5.74 -4.14 5.40
N ASP A 370 -6.08 -3.64 4.22
CA ASP A 370 -6.98 -2.49 4.08
C ASP A 370 -8.45 -2.92 4.01
N ASP A 371 -9.34 -2.01 4.40
CA ASP A 371 -10.79 -2.26 4.42
C ASP A 371 -11.49 -1.93 3.07
N GLY A 372 -10.75 -1.41 2.08
CA GLY A 372 -11.31 -1.03 0.79
C GLY A 372 -11.63 -2.23 -0.10
N LYS A 373 -12.84 -2.25 -0.66
CA LYS A 373 -13.27 -3.22 -1.69
C LYS A 373 -13.02 -2.65 -3.08
N PHE A 374 -12.83 -3.47 -4.12
CA PHE A 374 -12.82 -2.88 -5.46
C PHE A 374 -14.23 -2.39 -5.80
N PHE A 375 -14.29 -1.26 -6.51
CA PHE A 375 -15.55 -0.58 -6.86
C PHE A 375 -16.51 -1.45 -7.70
N SER A 376 -15.99 -2.44 -8.42
CA SER A 376 -16.77 -3.40 -9.19
C SER A 376 -16.10 -4.77 -9.15
N ASP A 377 -16.87 -5.84 -9.29
CA ASP A 377 -16.35 -7.19 -9.59
C ASP A 377 -17.14 -7.88 -10.71
N LEU A 378 -16.63 -9.03 -11.16
CA LEU A 378 -17.24 -9.83 -12.22
C LEU A 378 -18.66 -10.30 -11.84
N ALA A 379 -18.94 -10.51 -10.54
CA ALA A 379 -20.28 -10.92 -10.13
C ALA A 379 -21.27 -9.77 -10.34
N GLU A 380 -20.89 -8.54 -9.98
CA GLU A 380 -21.70 -7.34 -10.21
C GLU A 380 -21.87 -7.03 -11.71
N LEU A 381 -20.81 -7.21 -12.53
CA LEU A 381 -20.89 -7.09 -13.99
C LEU A 381 -21.80 -8.13 -14.65
N ILE A 382 -21.79 -9.38 -14.15
CA ILE A 382 -22.67 -10.45 -14.65
C ILE A 382 -24.12 -10.21 -14.21
N GLU A 383 -24.35 -9.73 -12.98
CA GLU A 383 -25.68 -9.41 -12.49
C GLU A 383 -26.29 -8.21 -13.23
N THR A 384 -25.51 -7.17 -13.52
CA THR A 384 -25.96 -6.00 -14.31
C THR A 384 -26.16 -6.32 -15.79
N ALA A 385 -25.42 -7.28 -16.36
CA ALA A 385 -25.65 -7.75 -17.74
C ALA A 385 -26.94 -8.55 -17.93
N SER A 386 -27.67 -8.88 -16.86
CA SER A 386 -28.90 -9.68 -16.90
C SER A 386 -30.21 -8.87 -16.99
N TYR A 387 -30.13 -7.57 -17.29
CA TYR A 387 -31.26 -6.63 -17.44
C TYR A 387 -30.90 -5.65 -18.58
N GLU A 388 -31.59 -5.42 -19.71
CA GLU A 388 -32.94 -5.72 -20.23
C GLU A 388 -32.84 -6.37 -21.64
N PRO A 389 -33.81 -7.19 -22.09
CA PRO A 389 -33.94 -7.53 -23.49
C PRO A 389 -34.51 -6.33 -24.24
N VAL A 390 -33.65 -5.56 -24.91
CA VAL A 390 -34.12 -4.60 -25.93
C VAL A 390 -34.77 -5.43 -27.03
N ALA A 391 -36.07 -5.21 -27.25
CA ALA A 391 -36.84 -5.84 -28.30
C ALA A 391 -36.29 -5.41 -29.67
N HIS A 392 -35.38 -6.21 -30.23
CA HIS A 392 -34.99 -6.07 -31.62
C HIS A 392 -36.05 -6.75 -32.48
N THR A 393 -36.73 -5.94 -33.29
CA THR A 393 -37.60 -6.36 -34.38
C THR A 393 -36.84 -7.28 -35.33
N GLU A 394 -37.46 -8.42 -35.63
CA GLU A 394 -36.95 -9.48 -36.50
C GLU A 394 -36.66 -8.96 -37.92
N GLU A 395 -35.45 -9.20 -38.42
CA GLU A 395 -35.19 -9.37 -39.85
C GLU A 395 -34.77 -10.83 -40.12
N PRO A 396 -35.16 -11.42 -41.27
CA PRO A 396 -35.19 -12.86 -41.43
C PRO A 396 -33.82 -13.49 -41.71
N ALA A 397 -33.69 -14.69 -41.16
CA ALA A 397 -32.54 -15.59 -41.16
C ALA A 397 -31.86 -15.84 -42.52
N LEU A 398 -30.53 -15.97 -42.49
CA LEU A 398 -29.79 -16.91 -43.33
C LEU A 398 -29.38 -18.12 -42.48
N LEU A 399 -30.23 -19.14 -42.53
CA LEU A 399 -30.04 -20.47 -41.95
C LEU A 399 -29.05 -21.31 -42.78
N ARG A 400 -28.02 -21.86 -42.12
CA ARG A 400 -27.48 -23.23 -42.31
C ARG A 400 -26.78 -23.65 -41.01
N GLY A 401 -27.13 -24.68 -40.25
CA GLY A 401 -28.22 -25.65 -40.33
C GLY A 401 -28.21 -26.50 -39.05
N ALA A 402 -29.35 -27.14 -38.78
CA ALA A 402 -29.64 -28.23 -37.84
C ALA A 402 -29.60 -27.95 -36.31
N ASP A 403 -30.79 -27.69 -35.77
CA ASP A 403 -31.26 -28.27 -34.50
C ASP A 403 -32.29 -29.38 -34.88
N PRO A 404 -32.38 -30.52 -34.18
CA PRO A 404 -33.23 -30.54 -32.98
C PRO A 404 -32.72 -31.48 -31.88
N ARG A 405 -32.53 -30.95 -30.68
CA ARG A 405 -33.15 -31.56 -29.48
C ARG A 405 -33.13 -30.60 -28.29
N GLU A 406 -34.33 -30.10 -28.01
CA GLU A 406 -34.78 -29.54 -26.74
C GLU A 406 -34.12 -30.22 -25.53
N ASN A 407 -33.58 -29.41 -24.62
CA ASN A 407 -33.71 -29.66 -23.19
C ASN A 407 -33.54 -28.36 -22.42
N SER A 408 -34.68 -27.77 -22.08
CA SER A 408 -34.96 -26.88 -20.94
C SER A 408 -33.81 -26.02 -20.42
N VAL A 409 -33.96 -24.70 -20.55
CA VAL A 409 -33.25 -23.71 -19.74
C VAL A 409 -33.52 -24.03 -18.25
N ARG A 410 -32.57 -24.69 -17.59
CA ARG A 410 -32.59 -24.82 -16.14
C ARG A 410 -32.17 -23.48 -15.55
N ALA A 411 -33.12 -22.82 -14.88
CA ALA A 411 -32.86 -21.69 -14.02
C ALA A 411 -31.66 -22.01 -13.09
N ILE A 412 -30.55 -21.31 -13.30
CA ILE A 412 -29.36 -21.45 -12.47
C ILE A 412 -29.69 -20.80 -11.12
N LYS A 413 -29.93 -21.63 -10.10
CA LYS A 413 -30.06 -21.14 -8.72
C LYS A 413 -28.75 -20.44 -8.33
N SER A 414 -28.86 -19.17 -7.95
CA SER A 414 -27.84 -18.37 -7.28
C SER A 414 -27.04 -19.25 -6.31
N THR A 415 -25.81 -19.58 -6.69
CA THR A 415 -24.89 -20.32 -5.83
C THR A 415 -23.93 -19.29 -5.25
N LYS A 416 -24.07 -18.99 -3.94
CA LYS A 416 -23.12 -18.13 -3.23
C LYS A 416 -21.69 -18.63 -3.45
N LEU A 417 -20.87 -17.84 -4.13
CA LEU A 417 -19.43 -18.09 -4.28
C LEU A 417 -18.72 -17.87 -2.94
N THR A 418 -18.53 -18.95 -2.19
CA THR A 418 -17.57 -18.96 -1.08
C THR A 418 -16.15 -19.05 -1.62
N ARG A 419 -15.26 -18.19 -1.11
CA ARG A 419 -13.82 -18.17 -1.37
C ARG A 419 -13.19 -19.54 -1.05
N GLN A 420 -12.68 -20.24 -2.05
CA GLN A 420 -11.99 -21.51 -1.87
C GLN A 420 -10.53 -21.40 -2.32
N GLY A 421 -9.61 -22.00 -1.55
CA GLY A 421 -8.19 -21.96 -1.86
C GLY A 421 -7.87 -22.60 -3.22
N PRO A 422 -6.75 -22.21 -3.87
CA PRO A 422 -6.38 -22.68 -5.21
C PRO A 422 -6.44 -24.21 -5.36
N SER A 423 -6.00 -24.94 -4.34
CA SER A 423 -6.00 -26.40 -4.29
C SER A 423 -7.42 -27.01 -4.36
N LEU A 424 -8.40 -26.38 -3.70
CA LEU A 424 -9.78 -26.86 -3.70
C LEU A 424 -10.48 -26.55 -5.03
N THR A 425 -10.15 -25.40 -5.63
CA THR A 425 -10.64 -25.01 -6.95
C THR A 425 -10.08 -25.93 -8.04
N CYS A 426 -8.77 -26.22 -8.02
CA CYS A 426 -8.16 -27.20 -8.91
C CYS A 426 -8.79 -28.59 -8.74
N ALA A 427 -8.97 -29.07 -7.50
CA ALA A 427 -9.61 -30.36 -7.25
C ALA A 427 -11.05 -30.44 -7.81
N LYS A 428 -11.82 -29.35 -7.73
CA LYS A 428 -13.17 -29.26 -8.30
C LYS A 428 -13.16 -29.21 -9.82
N ILE A 429 -12.22 -28.48 -10.42
CA ILE A 429 -12.05 -28.42 -11.88
C ILE A 429 -11.64 -29.79 -12.41
N CYS A 430 -10.61 -30.43 -11.82
CA CYS A 430 -10.19 -31.77 -12.19
C CYS A 430 -11.33 -32.79 -12.06
N SER A 431 -12.11 -32.73 -10.98
CA SER A 431 -13.27 -33.61 -10.79
C SER A 431 -14.35 -33.41 -11.85
N LYS A 432 -14.62 -32.16 -12.25
CA LYS A 432 -15.59 -31.85 -13.33
C LYS A 432 -15.09 -32.29 -14.70
N VAL A 433 -13.82 -32.04 -15.02
CA VAL A 433 -13.19 -32.47 -16.29
C VAL A 433 -13.17 -33.99 -16.39
N LEU A 434 -12.90 -34.71 -15.29
CA LEU A 434 -12.96 -36.17 -15.27
C LEU A 434 -14.39 -36.71 -15.39
N ALA A 435 -15.38 -36.00 -14.86
CA ALA A 435 -16.77 -36.38 -15.07
C ALA A 435 -17.21 -36.21 -16.53
N LEU A 436 -16.78 -35.12 -17.19
CA LEU A 436 -17.10 -34.83 -18.60
C LEU A 436 -16.37 -35.74 -19.58
N THR A 437 -15.15 -36.16 -19.24
CA THR A 437 -14.35 -37.10 -20.06
C THR A 437 -14.63 -38.56 -19.71
N ASN A 438 -15.72 -38.83 -18.98
CA ASN A 438 -16.15 -40.16 -18.59
C ASN A 438 -15.06 -40.98 -17.87
N LYS A 439 -14.27 -40.29 -17.04
CA LYS A 439 -13.09 -40.81 -16.32
C LYS A 439 -12.03 -41.42 -17.25
N CYS A 440 -11.84 -40.84 -18.43
CA CYS A 440 -10.78 -41.21 -19.37
C CYS A 440 -9.43 -41.37 -18.64
N ALA A 441 -8.78 -42.51 -18.85
CA ALA A 441 -7.53 -42.85 -18.18
C ALA A 441 -6.41 -41.84 -18.51
N VAL A 442 -6.34 -41.35 -19.74
CA VAL A 442 -5.34 -40.34 -20.16
C VAL A 442 -5.57 -39.02 -19.44
N CYS A 443 -6.80 -38.51 -19.44
CA CYS A 443 -7.14 -37.26 -18.74
C CYS A 443 -6.91 -37.37 -17.23
N LYS A 444 -7.19 -38.54 -16.64
CA LYS A 444 -6.91 -38.83 -15.23
C LYS A 444 -5.42 -38.72 -14.95
N THR A 445 -4.59 -39.42 -15.72
CA THR A 445 -3.14 -39.40 -15.57
C THR A 445 -2.59 -37.97 -15.72
N THR A 446 -2.94 -37.24 -16.78
CA THR A 446 -2.47 -35.86 -17.00
C THR A 446 -2.86 -34.88 -15.90
N LEU A 447 -4.03 -35.07 -15.26
CA LEU A 447 -4.51 -34.22 -14.18
C LEU A 447 -4.01 -34.63 -12.78
N THR A 448 -3.34 -35.78 -12.65
CA THR A 448 -2.90 -36.34 -11.35
C THR A 448 -1.42 -36.72 -11.28
N THR A 449 -0.63 -36.58 -12.34
CA THR A 449 0.81 -36.89 -12.31
C THR A 449 1.66 -35.69 -11.87
N ASP A 450 2.63 -35.96 -11.00
CA ASP A 450 3.71 -35.05 -10.60
C ASP A 450 4.80 -34.84 -11.69
N ASP A 451 4.60 -35.35 -12.91
CA ASP A 451 5.59 -35.37 -14.01
C ASP A 451 5.70 -34.03 -14.79
N LEU A 452 5.64 -32.89 -14.11
CA LEU A 452 6.33 -31.69 -14.60
C LEU A 452 7.78 -31.78 -14.11
N ARG A 453 8.60 -32.56 -14.84
CA ARG A 453 10.05 -32.67 -14.61
C ARG A 453 10.71 -31.30 -14.78
N PHE A 454 10.84 -30.56 -13.69
CA PHE A 454 11.93 -29.62 -13.52
C PHE A 454 13.20 -30.46 -13.33
N ASN A 455 14.02 -30.55 -14.38
CA ASN A 455 15.39 -31.05 -14.26
C ASN A 455 16.17 -30.07 -13.37
N ILE A 456 16.21 -30.35 -12.08
CA ILE A 456 17.34 -29.97 -11.22
C ILE A 456 18.13 -31.25 -11.05
N ALA A 457 19.18 -31.38 -11.87
CA ALA A 457 20.20 -32.38 -11.62
C ALA A 457 21.01 -31.92 -10.41
N ASP A 458 20.92 -32.67 -9.33
CA ASP A 458 21.93 -32.70 -8.27
C ASP A 458 23.10 -33.55 -8.77
N ASP A 459 24.26 -32.93 -8.92
CA ASP A 459 25.56 -33.58 -8.74
C ASP A 459 26.20 -32.97 -7.48
N VAL A 460 26.31 -33.82 -6.46
CA VAL A 460 27.21 -33.84 -5.28
C VAL A 460 27.69 -32.51 -4.68
#